data_AF-A0A368QVH2-F1
#
_entry.id   AF-A0A368QVH2-F1
#
_cell.length_a   1.000
_cell.length_b   1.000
_cell.length_c   1.000
_cell.angle_alpha   90.00
_cell.angle_beta   90.00
_cell.angle_gamma   90.00
#
_symmetry.space_group_name_H-M   'P 1'
#
loop_
_entity.id
_entity.type
_entity.pdbx_description
1 polymer ?
#
loop_
_entity_poly.entity_id
_entity_poly.type
_entity_poly.pdbx_seq_one_letter_code
_entity_poly.pdbx_strand_id
1 'polypeptide(L)'
;MAATARSCWTTRRPSPARRTPGPTPTRCAASRSSTPSRPRSRLPVTPPSPAPTSSPSPPGTPSTSYVSVHINRIDHRSCWQYAMQVTSIINAQLGGPTWTVYLGRRDALTASQSDANAKPPRLATLVAMFGNKGLSPRDMTALSGAHTVGQARCATFRDRIYNDANINATFASLRQQTCPQAAGGASDAALAPIDAQTPEAFDNAYYTNLMGKRGLFHSDQELFNGGSQDVLVKKYSGNAGMFAADFAKAMMRMGAISPLTGAQGEVRLNCRKVN
;
A
#
# COMPACT_ATOMS: atom_id res chain seq x y z
N MET A 1 6.52 -32.32 -16.20
CA MET A 1 7.27 -33.23 -15.30
C MET A 1 6.81 -32.94 -13.89
N ALA A 2 5.98 -33.84 -13.36
CA ALA A 2 5.42 -33.79 -12.03
C ALA A 2 6.39 -34.40 -11.01
N ALA A 3 6.38 -33.89 -9.78
CA ALA A 3 6.47 -34.73 -8.58
C ALA A 3 6.28 -33.89 -7.31
N THR A 4 5.16 -34.15 -6.65
CA THR A 4 4.83 -33.88 -5.26
C THR A 4 5.72 -34.73 -4.34
N ALA A 5 6.13 -34.21 -3.18
CA ALA A 5 6.53 -35.05 -2.05
C ALA A 5 6.20 -34.38 -0.70
N ARG A 6 5.23 -34.95 0.00
CA ARG A 6 5.05 -34.86 1.47
C ARG A 6 5.57 -36.16 2.06
N SER A 7 6.15 -36.12 3.25
CA SER A 7 6.24 -37.29 4.14
C SER A 7 6.35 -36.85 5.60
N CYS A 8 5.35 -37.24 6.39
CA CYS A 8 5.38 -37.34 7.85
C CYS A 8 6.25 -38.54 8.26
N TRP A 9 6.88 -38.48 9.44
CA TRP A 9 7.28 -39.67 10.19
C TRP A 9 6.83 -39.56 11.64
N THR A 10 6.37 -40.72 12.13
CA THR A 10 5.73 -41.01 13.41
C THR A 10 6.74 -41.38 14.50
N THR A 11 6.25 -41.33 15.74
CA THR A 11 6.90 -41.63 17.02
C THR A 11 7.21 -43.12 17.24
N ARG A 12 8.25 -43.42 18.04
CA ARG A 12 8.24 -44.50 19.06
C ARG A 12 9.43 -44.43 20.03
N ARG A 13 9.13 -44.65 21.32
CA ARG A 13 10.05 -44.89 22.46
C ARG A 13 10.42 -46.38 22.57
N PRO A 14 11.46 -46.70 23.37
CA PRO A 14 11.28 -47.68 24.44
C PRO A 14 11.90 -47.27 25.80
N SER A 15 11.32 -47.77 26.92
CA SER A 15 11.87 -47.81 28.30
C SER A 15 12.30 -49.28 28.64
N PRO A 16 12.57 -49.75 29.89
CA PRO A 16 12.91 -49.12 31.20
C PRO A 16 14.02 -49.87 32.04
N ALA A 17 14.54 -49.25 33.12
CA ALA A 17 15.04 -49.84 34.39
C ALA A 17 15.58 -48.70 35.29
N ARG A 18 15.54 -48.63 36.64
CA ARG A 18 15.25 -49.52 37.78
C ARG A 18 14.89 -48.64 39.00
N ARG A 19 14.13 -49.17 39.98
CA ARG A 19 13.62 -48.52 41.21
C ARG A 19 14.60 -48.58 42.39
N THR A 20 14.48 -47.63 43.34
CA THR A 20 14.52 -47.86 44.81
C THR A 20 13.68 -46.81 45.58
N PRO A 21 12.93 -47.17 46.64
CA PRO A 21 12.08 -46.25 47.43
C PRO A 21 12.58 -45.99 48.88
N GLY A 22 12.15 -44.87 49.48
CA GLY A 22 12.29 -44.53 50.91
C GLY A 22 11.58 -43.20 51.25
N PRO A 23 11.28 -42.90 52.53
CA PRO A 23 9.92 -43.00 53.07
C PRO A 23 9.20 -41.67 53.32
N THR A 24 7.87 -41.75 53.42
CA THR A 24 6.94 -40.78 54.06
C THR A 24 6.22 -41.55 55.20
N PRO A 25 5.53 -40.95 56.20
CA PRO A 25 5.17 -39.53 56.39
C PRO A 25 5.27 -39.01 57.86
N THR A 26 5.09 -37.69 58.07
CA THR A 26 4.43 -37.19 59.30
C THR A 26 3.63 -35.94 58.98
N ARG A 27 2.37 -35.93 59.42
CA ARG A 27 1.34 -34.92 59.19
C ARG A 27 1.18 -34.15 60.50
N CYS A 28 1.31 -32.82 60.50
CA CYS A 28 0.85 -31.98 61.61
C CYS A 28 0.12 -30.73 61.10
N ALA A 29 -1.11 -30.64 61.59
CA ALA A 29 -2.03 -29.53 61.84
C ALA A 29 -1.86 -28.16 61.14
N ALA A 30 -3.03 -27.66 60.73
CA ALA A 30 -3.30 -26.33 60.22
C ALA A 30 -3.19 -25.24 61.30
N SER A 31 -2.79 -24.04 60.88
CA SER A 31 -3.30 -22.78 61.43
C SER A 31 -3.51 -21.79 60.26
N ARG A 32 -4.72 -21.25 60.18
CA ARG A 32 -5.13 -20.24 59.20
C ARG A 32 -4.71 -18.87 59.74
N SER A 33 -3.99 -18.08 58.96
CA SER A 33 -3.86 -16.63 59.17
C SER A 33 -4.49 -15.92 57.98
N SER A 34 -5.62 -15.27 58.24
CA SER A 34 -6.38 -14.44 57.31
C SER A 34 -5.69 -13.09 57.12
N THR A 35 -5.23 -12.81 55.91
CA THR A 35 -4.84 -11.45 55.48
C THR A 35 -6.04 -10.77 54.80
N PRO A 36 -6.39 -9.50 55.11
CA PRO A 36 -7.48 -8.81 54.46
C PRO A 36 -7.06 -8.32 53.07
N SER A 37 -7.85 -8.69 52.06
CA SER A 37 -7.73 -8.20 50.68
C SER A 37 -8.21 -6.75 50.57
N ARG A 38 -7.35 -5.89 50.02
CA ARG A 38 -7.63 -4.49 49.68
C ARG A 38 -8.71 -4.39 48.58
N PRO A 39 -9.70 -3.48 48.66
CA PRO A 39 -10.68 -3.31 47.59
C PRO A 39 -10.04 -2.65 46.36
N ARG A 40 -10.24 -3.23 45.17
CA ARG A 40 -9.93 -2.59 43.89
C ARG A 40 -11.00 -1.52 43.62
N SER A 41 -10.59 -0.25 43.62
CA SER A 41 -11.36 0.85 43.06
C SER A 41 -11.56 0.62 41.55
N ARG A 42 -12.83 0.51 41.13
CA ARG A 42 -13.20 0.57 39.71
C ARG A 42 -12.99 2.00 39.23
N LEU A 43 -12.10 2.20 38.27
CA LEU A 43 -12.08 3.42 37.46
C LEU A 43 -13.32 3.47 36.57
N PRO A 44 -13.94 4.66 36.39
CA PRO A 44 -15.08 4.81 35.48
C PRO A 44 -14.66 4.53 34.04
N VAL A 45 -15.40 3.65 33.37
CA VAL A 45 -15.26 3.41 31.93
C VAL A 45 -15.95 4.56 31.21
N THR A 46 -15.17 5.48 30.65
CA THR A 46 -15.68 6.46 29.69
C THR A 46 -16.07 5.76 28.39
N PRO A 47 -17.26 6.02 27.82
CA PRO A 47 -17.63 5.47 26.51
C PRO A 47 -16.64 5.95 25.43
N PRO A 48 -16.36 5.13 24.40
CA PRO A 48 -15.49 5.53 23.31
C PRO A 48 -16.06 6.76 22.61
N SER A 49 -15.23 7.79 22.44
CA SER A 49 -15.55 8.94 21.60
C SER A 49 -15.90 8.46 20.17
N PRO A 50 -16.83 9.13 19.48
CA PRO A 50 -17.16 8.80 18.10
C PRO A 50 -15.88 8.83 17.24
N ALA A 51 -15.76 7.86 16.34
CA ALA A 51 -14.65 7.75 15.41
C ALA A 51 -14.46 9.10 14.67
N PRO A 52 -13.23 9.66 14.61
CA PRO A 52 -12.99 10.82 13.78
C PRO A 52 -13.24 10.43 12.32
N THR A 53 -14.09 11.21 11.67
CA THR A 53 -14.41 11.13 10.26
C THR A 53 -13.13 11.15 9.42
N SER A 54 -13.06 10.28 8.42
CA SER A 54 -11.99 10.26 7.43
C SER A 54 -11.82 11.65 6.82
N SER A 55 -10.61 12.20 6.86
CA SER A 55 -10.28 13.34 6.03
C SER A 55 -10.47 12.93 4.56
N PRO A 56 -11.27 13.66 3.76
CA PRO A 56 -11.44 13.32 2.36
C PRO A 56 -10.09 13.35 1.66
N SER A 57 -9.82 12.36 0.80
CA SER A 57 -8.66 12.39 -0.10
C SER A 57 -8.66 13.74 -0.85
N PRO A 58 -7.51 14.41 -0.96
CA PRO A 58 -7.42 15.68 -1.68
C PRO A 58 -7.92 15.54 -3.13
N PRO A 59 -8.41 16.63 -3.75
CA PRO A 59 -8.74 16.63 -5.17
C PRO A 59 -7.51 16.24 -5.99
N GLY A 60 -7.58 15.15 -6.76
CA GLY A 60 -6.48 14.71 -7.64
C GLY A 60 -5.70 13.47 -7.20
N THR A 61 -5.87 12.98 -5.96
CA THR A 61 -5.30 11.69 -5.55
C THR A 61 -6.27 10.56 -5.87
N PRO A 62 -5.81 9.43 -6.45
CA PRO A 62 -6.61 8.20 -6.50
C PRO A 62 -7.16 7.89 -5.11
N SER A 63 -8.36 7.34 -5.04
CA SER A 63 -8.98 6.92 -3.79
C SER A 63 -8.29 5.64 -3.32
N THR A 64 -7.01 5.71 -2.97
CA THR A 64 -6.44 4.74 -2.04
C THR A 64 -7.17 4.99 -0.73
N SER A 65 -8.04 4.06 -0.34
CA SER A 65 -8.59 4.02 1.00
C SER A 65 -7.43 4.22 1.97
N TYR A 66 -7.38 5.40 2.59
CA TYR A 66 -6.50 5.63 3.73
C TYR A 66 -6.96 4.62 4.76
N VAL A 67 -6.29 3.48 4.86
CA VAL A 67 -6.42 2.62 6.02
C VAL A 67 -6.00 3.52 7.17
N SER A 68 -6.98 3.97 7.97
CA SER A 68 -6.72 4.65 9.23
C SER A 68 -6.08 3.63 10.15
N VAL A 69 -4.78 3.41 9.99
CA VAL A 69 -4.04 2.57 10.92
C VAL A 69 -4.00 3.36 12.23
N HIS A 70 -4.74 2.88 13.22
CA HIS A 70 -4.53 3.27 14.61
C HIS A 70 -3.19 2.66 15.02
N ILE A 71 -2.12 3.46 14.91
CA ILE A 71 -0.77 3.01 15.25
C ILE A 71 -0.45 3.54 16.65
N ASN A 72 -0.74 2.74 17.67
CA ASN A 72 0.05 2.78 18.90
C ASN A 72 1.23 1.82 18.68
N ARG A 73 2.46 2.30 18.54
CA ARG A 73 3.63 1.43 18.31
C ARG A 73 4.70 1.55 19.38
N ILE A 74 5.30 0.38 19.64
CA ILE A 74 6.47 0.08 20.49
C ILE A 74 7.77 0.05 19.66
N ASP A 75 7.73 0.38 18.36
CA ASP A 75 8.87 0.23 17.43
C ASP A 75 9.51 1.60 17.09
N HIS A 76 10.84 1.66 17.06
CA HIS A 76 11.66 2.85 16.76
C HIS A 76 11.63 3.25 15.26
N ARG A 77 10.66 2.78 14.48
CA ARG A 77 10.54 3.08 13.04
C ARG A 77 9.71 4.33 12.83
N SER A 78 10.15 5.18 11.90
CA SER A 78 9.37 6.32 11.45
C SER A 78 8.08 5.89 10.75
N CYS A 79 7.11 6.79 10.70
CA CYS A 79 5.84 6.58 10.01
C CYS A 79 6.05 6.28 8.53
N TRP A 80 7.03 6.93 7.91
CA TRP A 80 7.40 6.66 6.52
C TRP A 80 7.88 5.22 6.31
N GLN A 81 8.77 4.71 7.18
CA GLN A 81 9.30 3.35 7.05
C GLN A 81 8.19 2.32 7.20
N TYR A 82 7.26 2.58 8.11
CA TYR A 82 6.10 1.71 8.28
C TYR A 82 5.21 1.68 7.04
N ALA A 83 4.91 2.85 6.45
CA ALA A 83 4.11 2.93 5.24
C ALA A 83 4.72 2.08 4.11
N MET A 84 6.02 2.22 3.85
CA MET A 84 6.71 1.43 2.80
C MET A 84 6.69 -0.07 3.08
N GLN A 85 6.81 -0.48 4.34
CA GLN A 85 6.76 -1.89 4.73
C GLN A 85 5.37 -2.47 4.51
N VAL A 86 4.33 -1.73 4.90
CA VAL A 86 2.93 -2.12 4.68
C VAL A 86 2.62 -2.19 3.20
N THR A 87 3.09 -1.23 2.39
CA THR A 87 2.92 -1.26 0.94
C THR A 87 3.53 -2.53 0.34
N SER A 88 4.76 -2.92 0.71
CA SER A 88 5.36 -4.16 0.20
C SER A 88 4.56 -5.41 0.57
N ILE A 89 3.94 -5.44 1.76
CA ILE A 89 3.15 -6.60 2.21
C ILE A 89 1.82 -6.66 1.46
N ILE A 90 1.11 -5.54 1.35
CA ILE A 90 -0.16 -5.46 0.62
C ILE A 90 0.06 -5.82 -0.84
N ASN A 91 1.13 -5.30 -1.46
CA ASN A 91 1.46 -5.61 -2.84
C ASN A 91 1.57 -7.12 -3.09
N ALA A 92 2.22 -7.84 -2.17
CA ALA A 92 2.37 -9.29 -2.24
C ALA A 92 1.04 -10.03 -2.04
N GLN A 93 0.18 -9.55 -1.14
CA GLN A 93 -1.16 -10.12 -0.93
C GLN A 93 -2.04 -10.01 -2.18
N LEU A 94 -1.80 -8.98 -3.00
CA LEU A 94 -2.49 -8.77 -4.27
C LEU A 94 -1.81 -9.48 -5.46
N GLY A 95 -0.77 -10.29 -5.22
CA GLY A 95 -0.06 -11.04 -6.28
C GLY A 95 1.18 -10.36 -6.86
N GLY A 96 1.53 -9.17 -6.36
CA GLY A 96 2.68 -8.40 -6.82
C GLY A 96 4.02 -8.78 -6.15
N PRO A 97 5.12 -8.13 -6.57
CA PRO A 97 6.44 -8.34 -5.97
C PRO A 97 6.53 -7.79 -4.54
N THR A 98 7.49 -8.32 -3.78
CA THR A 98 8.00 -7.70 -2.55
C THR A 98 9.32 -6.97 -2.83
N TRP A 99 9.72 -6.07 -1.93
CA TRP A 99 11.03 -5.43 -1.98
C TRP A 99 11.56 -5.17 -0.57
N THR A 100 12.88 -5.06 -0.46
CA THR A 100 13.52 -4.66 0.80
C THR A 100 13.30 -3.17 1.05
N VAL A 101 12.78 -2.83 2.23
CA VAL A 101 12.59 -1.44 2.64
C VAL A 101 13.83 -0.95 3.36
N TYR A 102 14.44 0.13 2.85
CA TYR A 102 15.56 0.78 3.52
C TYR A 102 15.13 1.41 4.85
N LEU A 103 16.00 1.30 5.85
CA LEU A 103 15.76 1.78 7.20
C LEU A 103 16.59 3.04 7.51
N GLY A 104 16.25 3.73 8.61
CA GLY A 104 16.97 4.89 9.11
C GLY A 104 16.40 6.25 8.68
N ARG A 105 15.34 6.25 7.86
CA ARG A 105 14.61 7.47 7.50
C ARG A 105 13.79 7.99 8.68
N ARG A 106 13.73 9.31 8.84
CA ARG A 106 12.95 10.03 9.85
C ARG A 106 11.81 10.81 9.20
N ASP A 107 10.80 11.15 10.00
CA ASP A 107 9.60 11.87 9.60
C ASP A 107 9.87 13.38 9.51
N ALA A 108 9.28 14.01 8.48
CA ALA A 108 9.36 15.46 8.28
C ALA A 108 8.61 16.22 9.38
N LEU A 109 8.93 17.50 9.59
CA LEU A 109 8.24 18.36 10.55
C LEU A 109 7.15 19.23 9.89
N THR A 110 7.11 19.25 8.56
CA THR A 110 6.15 20.03 7.78
C THR A 110 5.46 19.15 6.76
N ALA A 111 4.31 19.60 6.28
CA ALA A 111 3.58 19.01 5.16
C ALA A 111 3.34 20.09 4.10
N SER A 112 3.18 19.69 2.84
CA SER A 112 2.92 20.60 1.73
C SER A 112 1.65 20.19 1.01
N GLN A 113 0.57 20.95 1.22
CA GLN A 113 -0.72 20.69 0.58
C GLN A 113 -0.70 21.08 -0.90
N SER A 114 0.01 22.14 -1.26
CA SER A 114 0.16 22.59 -2.64
C SER A 114 0.84 21.52 -3.50
N ASP A 115 1.90 20.89 -2.98
CA ASP A 115 2.61 19.84 -3.70
C ASP A 115 1.74 18.59 -3.85
N ALA A 116 0.94 18.26 -2.83
CA ALA A 116 0.03 17.12 -2.86
C ALA A 116 -1.14 17.28 -3.85
N ASN A 117 -1.58 18.52 -4.10
CA ASN A 117 -2.71 18.83 -4.98
C ASN A 117 -2.30 19.11 -6.42
N ALA A 118 -1.01 19.09 -6.74
CA ALA A 118 -0.53 19.33 -8.08
C ALA A 118 -1.04 18.23 -9.04
N LYS A 119 -1.72 18.63 -10.12
CA LYS A 119 -2.19 17.69 -11.15
C LYS A 119 -0.99 17.11 -11.91
N PRO A 120 -1.02 15.81 -12.29
CA PRO A 120 0.00 15.22 -13.14
C PRO A 120 0.11 16.00 -14.47
N PRO A 121 1.30 16.41 -14.90
CA PRO A 121 1.50 17.10 -16.16
C PRO A 121 1.59 16.11 -17.34
N ARG A 122 1.80 16.63 -18.55
CA ARG A 122 2.07 15.83 -19.76
C ARG A 122 3.34 14.97 -19.60
N LEU A 123 3.47 13.92 -20.41
CA LEU A 123 4.54 12.91 -20.30
C LEU A 123 5.95 13.49 -20.21
N ALA A 124 6.31 14.43 -21.08
CA ALA A 124 7.66 15.01 -21.07
C ALA A 124 7.99 15.68 -19.72
N THR A 125 7.03 16.42 -19.17
CA THR A 125 7.16 17.03 -17.85
C THR A 125 7.18 15.97 -16.75
N LEU A 126 6.36 14.91 -16.86
CA LEU A 126 6.35 13.81 -15.89
C LEU A 126 7.72 13.11 -15.84
N VAL A 127 8.32 12.82 -16.99
CA VAL A 127 9.67 12.26 -17.11
C VAL A 127 10.70 13.19 -16.46
N ALA A 128 10.63 14.50 -16.73
CA ALA A 128 11.54 15.48 -16.13
C ALA A 128 11.38 15.56 -14.60
N MET A 129 10.15 15.55 -14.08
CA MET A 129 9.87 15.58 -12.64
C MET A 129 10.41 14.35 -11.92
N PHE A 130 10.25 13.15 -12.50
CA PHE A 130 10.84 11.93 -11.97
C PHE A 130 12.37 11.97 -12.03
N GLY A 131 12.93 12.46 -13.15
CA GLY A 131 14.37 12.68 -13.32
C GLY A 131 14.96 13.59 -12.25
N ASN A 132 14.27 14.68 -11.90
CA ASN A 132 14.67 15.61 -10.83
C ASN A 132 14.67 14.97 -9.44
N LYS A 133 14.03 13.80 -9.28
CA LYS A 133 14.06 12.98 -8.06
C LYS A 133 15.01 11.79 -8.17
N GLY A 134 15.83 11.72 -9.23
CA GLY A 134 16.76 10.63 -9.46
C GLY A 134 16.12 9.34 -9.95
N LEU A 135 14.89 9.40 -10.48
CA LEU A 135 14.19 8.26 -11.06
C LEU A 135 14.30 8.28 -12.58
N SER A 136 14.64 7.15 -13.19
CA SER A 136 14.72 7.03 -14.65
C SER A 136 13.32 6.98 -15.29
N PRO A 137 13.19 7.22 -16.61
CA PRO A 137 11.93 7.02 -17.32
C PRO A 137 11.37 5.58 -17.15
N ARG A 138 12.25 4.60 -17.00
CA ARG A 138 11.87 3.20 -16.71
C ARG A 138 11.30 3.04 -15.31
N ASP A 139 11.88 3.70 -14.31
CA ASP A 139 11.35 3.70 -12.95
C ASP A 139 9.98 4.36 -12.91
N MET A 140 9.82 5.50 -13.59
CA MET A 140 8.54 6.20 -13.73
C MET A 140 7.48 5.28 -14.35
N THR A 141 7.77 4.70 -15.52
CA THR A 141 6.84 3.80 -16.21
C THR A 141 6.50 2.56 -15.37
N ALA A 142 7.47 2.02 -14.61
CA ALA A 142 7.20 0.92 -13.68
C ALA A 142 6.28 1.38 -12.54
N LEU A 143 6.58 2.49 -11.87
CA LEU A 143 5.79 3.02 -10.76
C LEU A 143 4.37 3.40 -11.17
N SER A 144 4.16 3.90 -12.39
CA SER A 144 2.81 4.10 -12.95
C SER A 144 2.00 2.80 -12.99
N GLY A 145 2.65 1.64 -13.09
CA GLY A 145 2.01 0.33 -13.00
C GLY A 145 1.31 0.06 -11.67
N ALA A 146 1.55 0.84 -10.61
CA ALA A 146 0.76 0.76 -9.37
C ALA A 146 -0.73 1.02 -9.60
N HIS A 147 -1.09 1.69 -10.71
CA HIS A 147 -2.47 1.88 -11.16
C HIS A 147 -3.17 0.60 -11.64
N THR A 148 -2.50 -0.56 -11.58
CA THR A 148 -3.15 -1.89 -11.75
C THR A 148 -4.13 -2.21 -10.61
N VAL A 149 -4.05 -1.53 -9.46
CA VAL A 149 -4.97 -1.71 -8.33
C VAL A 149 -5.58 -0.37 -7.91
N GLY A 150 -6.83 -0.44 -7.46
CA GLY A 150 -7.48 0.67 -6.75
C GLY A 150 -8.50 1.43 -7.59
N GLN A 151 -8.99 2.53 -7.02
CA GLN A 151 -10.09 3.30 -7.58
C GLN A 151 -9.73 4.78 -7.71
N ALA A 152 -10.34 5.43 -8.69
CA ALA A 152 -10.24 6.85 -8.92
C ALA A 152 -11.60 7.52 -8.86
N ARG A 153 -11.60 8.79 -8.45
CA ARG A 153 -12.78 9.64 -8.48
C ARG A 153 -12.98 10.20 -9.88
N CYS A 154 -14.23 10.29 -10.32
CA CYS A 154 -14.60 10.88 -11.61
C CYS A 154 -13.95 12.25 -11.86
N ALA A 155 -13.81 13.07 -10.82
CA ALA A 155 -13.10 14.36 -10.90
C ALA A 155 -11.66 14.29 -11.44
N THR A 156 -10.98 13.14 -11.38
CA THR A 156 -9.60 12.99 -11.84
C THR A 156 -9.45 12.45 -13.26
N PHE A 157 -10.53 11.93 -13.86
CA PHE A 157 -10.49 11.34 -15.22
C PHE A 157 -11.60 11.84 -16.15
N ARG A 158 -12.56 12.63 -15.67
CA ARG A 158 -13.69 13.15 -16.46
C ARG A 158 -13.23 13.82 -17.76
N ASP A 159 -12.25 14.71 -17.66
CA ASP A 159 -11.77 15.47 -18.83
C ASP A 159 -11.32 14.51 -19.96
N ARG A 160 -10.67 13.41 -19.60
CA ARG A 160 -10.21 12.40 -20.57
C ARG A 160 -11.36 11.67 -21.24
N ILE A 161 -12.33 11.16 -20.47
CA ILE A 161 -13.41 10.33 -21.05
C ILE A 161 -14.37 11.12 -21.95
N TYR A 162 -14.35 12.46 -21.88
CA TYR A 162 -15.16 13.33 -22.75
C TYR A 162 -14.36 14.03 -23.86
N ASN A 163 -13.07 14.32 -23.67
CA ASN A 163 -12.32 15.20 -24.58
C ASN A 163 -11.12 14.54 -25.28
N ASP A 164 -10.58 13.43 -24.77
CA ASP A 164 -9.38 12.83 -25.38
C ASP A 164 -9.71 12.01 -26.63
N ALA A 165 -8.98 12.23 -27.73
CA ALA A 165 -9.13 11.46 -28.96
C ALA A 165 -8.44 10.09 -28.91
N ASN A 166 -7.52 9.87 -27.97
CA ASN A 166 -6.75 8.63 -27.83
C ASN A 166 -7.33 7.68 -26.76
N ILE A 167 -8.65 7.60 -26.66
CA ILE A 167 -9.37 6.68 -25.79
C ILE A 167 -10.20 5.69 -26.61
N ASN A 168 -10.28 4.44 -26.15
CA ASN A 168 -11.20 3.47 -26.71
C ASN A 168 -12.65 3.91 -26.45
N ALA A 169 -13.46 4.05 -27.51
CA ALA A 169 -14.82 4.58 -27.41
C ALA A 169 -15.73 3.76 -26.48
N THR A 170 -15.64 2.42 -26.54
CA THR A 170 -16.42 1.54 -25.66
C THR A 170 -16.02 1.71 -24.19
N PHE A 171 -14.72 1.86 -23.91
CA PHE A 171 -14.24 2.14 -22.57
C PHE A 171 -14.67 3.53 -22.06
N ALA A 172 -14.60 4.56 -22.91
CA ALA A 172 -15.11 5.89 -22.59
C ALA A 172 -16.60 5.82 -22.22
N SER A 173 -17.43 5.22 -23.07
CA SER A 173 -18.86 5.05 -22.80
C SER A 173 -19.13 4.27 -21.51
N LEU A 174 -18.35 3.22 -21.22
CA LEU A 174 -18.45 2.48 -19.96
C LEU A 174 -18.19 3.38 -18.73
N ARG A 175 -17.20 4.27 -18.79
CA ARG A 175 -16.90 5.21 -17.69
C ARG A 175 -17.93 6.33 -17.58
N GLN A 176 -18.46 6.80 -18.70
CA GLN A 176 -19.49 7.86 -18.74
C GLN A 176 -20.81 7.44 -18.07
N GLN A 177 -21.10 6.13 -17.98
CA GLN A 177 -22.30 5.62 -17.28
C GLN A 177 -22.35 6.04 -15.80
N THR A 178 -21.20 6.14 -15.14
CA THR A 178 -21.10 6.50 -13.71
C THR A 178 -20.44 7.86 -13.47
N CYS A 179 -19.95 8.51 -14.53
CA CYS A 179 -19.20 9.76 -14.47
C CYS A 179 -19.79 10.73 -15.50
N PRO A 180 -20.88 11.44 -15.17
CA PRO A 180 -21.54 12.37 -16.10
C PRO A 180 -20.66 13.58 -16.43
N GLN A 181 -20.94 14.20 -17.58
CA GLN A 181 -20.17 15.34 -18.10
C GLN A 181 -20.27 16.57 -17.19
N ALA A 182 -21.43 16.78 -16.57
CA ALA A 182 -21.60 17.83 -15.58
C ALA A 182 -20.84 17.46 -14.29
N ALA A 183 -19.84 18.27 -13.96
CA ALA A 183 -19.10 18.17 -12.71
C ALA A 183 -19.96 18.66 -11.52
N GLY A 184 -19.63 18.20 -10.31
CA GLY A 184 -20.23 18.66 -9.07
C GLY A 184 -20.77 17.56 -8.14
N GLY A 185 -20.64 17.78 -6.84
CA GLY A 185 -21.29 16.98 -5.79
C GLY A 185 -20.98 15.49 -5.88
N ALA A 186 -22.03 14.66 -5.85
CA ALA A 186 -21.90 13.20 -5.91
C ALA A 186 -21.28 12.69 -7.23
N SER A 187 -21.37 13.45 -8.33
CA SER A 187 -20.79 13.03 -9.60
C SER A 187 -19.26 13.05 -9.56
N ASP A 188 -18.66 14.03 -8.88
CA ASP A 188 -17.20 14.12 -8.70
C ASP A 188 -16.66 12.99 -7.82
N ALA A 189 -17.46 12.54 -6.85
CA ALA A 189 -17.10 11.51 -5.89
C ALA A 189 -17.26 10.08 -6.44
N ALA A 190 -17.95 9.89 -7.57
CA ALA A 190 -18.18 8.58 -8.17
C ALA A 190 -16.85 7.86 -8.44
N LEU A 191 -16.77 6.60 -8.01
CA LEU A 191 -15.56 5.79 -8.10
C LEU A 191 -15.60 4.89 -9.32
N ALA A 192 -14.45 4.74 -9.97
CA ALA A 192 -14.21 3.75 -11.00
C ALA A 192 -12.89 3.02 -10.70
N PRO A 193 -12.80 1.71 -10.97
CA PRO A 193 -11.51 1.03 -10.90
C PRO A 193 -10.56 1.61 -11.95
N ILE A 194 -9.29 1.76 -11.56
CA ILE A 194 -8.24 2.28 -12.44
C ILE A 194 -7.88 1.23 -13.50
N ASP A 195 -7.73 -0.02 -13.08
CA ASP A 195 -7.66 -1.18 -13.96
C ASP A 195 -9.04 -1.77 -14.22
N ALA A 196 -9.48 -1.79 -15.48
CA ALA A 196 -10.79 -2.32 -15.85
C ALA A 196 -10.83 -3.85 -16.02
N GLN A 197 -9.69 -4.53 -16.04
CA GLN A 197 -9.58 -5.98 -16.22
C GLN A 197 -9.45 -6.69 -14.88
N THR A 198 -8.53 -6.26 -14.02
CA THR A 198 -8.18 -6.94 -12.77
C THR A 198 -8.06 -5.95 -11.60
N PRO A 199 -9.15 -5.26 -11.22
CA PRO A 199 -9.14 -4.11 -10.30
C PRO A 199 -8.59 -4.40 -8.88
N GLU A 200 -8.53 -5.68 -8.50
CA GLU A 200 -8.10 -6.15 -7.18
C GLU A 200 -6.80 -6.97 -7.23
N ALA A 201 -6.15 -7.09 -8.40
CA ALA A 201 -4.92 -7.85 -8.56
C ALA A 201 -3.77 -6.94 -8.97
N PHE A 202 -2.60 -7.17 -8.37
CA PHE A 202 -1.37 -6.56 -8.84
C PHE A 202 -0.77 -7.43 -9.95
N ASP A 203 -1.03 -7.04 -11.19
CA ASP A 203 -0.52 -7.72 -12.38
C ASP A 203 -0.16 -6.72 -13.49
N ASN A 204 0.04 -7.19 -14.72
CA ASN A 204 0.41 -6.35 -15.84
C ASN A 204 -0.78 -5.93 -16.72
N ALA A 205 -2.03 -6.15 -16.29
CA ALA A 205 -3.23 -5.76 -17.03
C ALA A 205 -3.32 -4.25 -17.20
N TYR A 206 -2.72 -3.46 -16.31
CA TYR A 206 -2.54 -2.02 -16.49
C TYR A 206 -1.92 -1.70 -17.85
N TYR A 207 -0.83 -2.39 -18.23
CA TYR A 207 -0.16 -2.14 -19.51
C TYR A 207 -0.92 -2.73 -20.71
N THR A 208 -1.65 -3.83 -20.52
CA THR A 208 -2.55 -4.36 -21.58
C THR A 208 -3.73 -3.40 -21.83
N ASN A 209 -4.20 -2.70 -20.79
CA ASN A 209 -5.19 -1.63 -20.91
C ASN A 209 -4.65 -0.45 -21.73
N LEU A 210 -3.41 0.00 -21.47
CA LEU A 210 -2.80 1.09 -22.25
C LEU A 210 -2.71 0.76 -23.75
N MET A 211 -2.31 -0.46 -24.08
CA MET A 211 -2.27 -0.93 -25.48
C MET A 211 -3.64 -0.91 -26.16
N GLY A 212 -4.71 -1.15 -25.38
CA GLY A 212 -6.09 -1.08 -25.84
C GLY A 212 -6.70 0.32 -25.81
N LYS A 213 -5.92 1.38 -25.53
CA LYS A 213 -6.41 2.75 -25.28
C LYS A 213 -7.41 2.86 -24.12
N ARG A 214 -7.23 2.01 -23.09
CA ARG A 214 -8.10 1.90 -21.91
C ARG A 214 -7.42 2.40 -20.62
N GLY A 215 -6.37 3.23 -20.73
CA GLY A 215 -5.81 3.93 -19.58
C GLY A 215 -6.83 4.92 -19.02
N LEU A 216 -7.09 4.87 -17.70
CA LEU A 216 -8.11 5.70 -17.06
C LEU A 216 -7.68 7.18 -17.01
N PHE A 217 -6.42 7.45 -16.65
CA PHE A 217 -5.91 8.82 -16.61
C PHE A 217 -5.27 9.23 -17.94
N HIS A 218 -5.30 10.52 -18.23
CA HIS A 218 -4.56 11.08 -19.37
C HIS A 218 -3.06 10.73 -19.28
N SER A 219 -2.46 10.94 -18.10
CA SER A 219 -1.06 10.60 -17.85
C SER A 219 -0.73 9.12 -18.06
N ASP A 220 -1.68 8.21 -17.80
CA ASP A 220 -1.49 6.79 -18.06
C ASP A 220 -1.43 6.52 -19.55
N GLN A 221 -2.39 7.05 -20.31
CA GLN A 221 -2.46 6.81 -21.75
C GLN A 221 -1.27 7.43 -22.48
N GLU A 222 -0.73 8.54 -21.99
CA GLU A 222 0.45 9.15 -22.59
C GLU A 222 1.69 8.23 -22.57
N LEU A 223 1.77 7.24 -21.66
CA LEU A 223 2.83 6.22 -21.72
C LEU A 223 2.76 5.35 -22.98
N PHE A 224 1.60 5.30 -23.65
CA PHE A 224 1.36 4.56 -24.87
C PHE A 224 0.58 5.39 -25.90
N ASN A 225 1.29 6.35 -26.51
CA ASN A 225 0.73 7.33 -27.44
C ASN A 225 1.68 7.66 -28.61
N GLY A 226 2.51 6.69 -29.04
CA GLY A 226 3.53 6.91 -30.07
C GLY A 226 4.81 7.56 -29.53
N GLY A 227 5.05 7.45 -28.22
CA GLY A 227 6.11 8.15 -27.51
C GLY A 227 7.29 7.27 -27.10
N SER A 228 8.20 7.84 -26.31
CA SER A 228 9.43 7.19 -25.86
C SER A 228 9.21 5.99 -24.94
N GLN A 229 8.03 5.87 -24.32
CA GLN A 229 7.71 4.78 -23.37
C GLN A 229 6.98 3.61 -24.04
N ASP A 230 6.53 3.72 -25.29
CA ASP A 230 5.71 2.71 -25.98
C ASP A 230 6.37 1.32 -26.00
N VAL A 231 7.68 1.27 -26.27
CA VAL A 231 8.45 0.02 -26.31
C VAL A 231 8.47 -0.65 -24.95
N LEU A 232 8.57 0.13 -23.86
CA LEU A 232 8.59 -0.40 -22.51
C LEU A 232 7.20 -0.90 -22.08
N VAL A 233 6.14 -0.15 -22.41
CA VAL A 233 4.76 -0.58 -22.18
C VAL A 233 4.47 -1.93 -22.87
N LYS A 234 4.88 -2.09 -24.14
CA LYS A 234 4.75 -3.37 -24.87
C LYS A 234 5.52 -4.52 -24.20
N LYS A 235 6.68 -4.23 -23.59
CA LYS A 235 7.44 -5.24 -22.86
C LYS A 235 6.75 -5.66 -21.58
N TYR A 236 6.24 -4.70 -20.79
CA TYR A 236 5.53 -4.99 -19.56
C TYR A 236 4.20 -5.71 -19.79
N SER A 237 3.45 -5.33 -20.84
CA SER A 237 2.21 -6.03 -21.20
C SER A 237 2.43 -7.49 -21.63
N GLY A 238 3.56 -7.78 -22.28
CA GLY A 238 3.93 -9.14 -22.69
C GLY A 238 4.70 -9.94 -21.62
N ASN A 239 5.17 -9.31 -20.55
CA ASN A 239 6.03 -9.93 -19.54
C ASN A 239 5.78 -9.38 -18.13
N ALA A 240 4.85 -10.01 -17.42
CA ALA A 240 4.51 -9.67 -16.04
C ALA A 240 5.70 -9.79 -15.08
N GLY A 241 6.60 -10.76 -15.29
CA GLY A 241 7.79 -10.94 -14.45
C GLY A 241 8.78 -9.78 -14.59
N MET A 242 8.95 -9.24 -15.81
CA MET A 242 9.78 -8.06 -16.06
C MET A 242 9.19 -6.82 -15.38
N PHE A 243 7.88 -6.59 -15.52
CA PHE A 243 7.19 -5.52 -14.82
C PHE A 243 7.39 -5.62 -13.30
N ALA A 244 7.09 -6.77 -12.70
CA ALA A 244 7.23 -6.99 -11.27
C ALA A 244 8.68 -6.73 -10.78
N ALA A 245 9.68 -7.21 -11.52
CA ALA A 245 11.08 -7.01 -11.16
C ALA A 245 11.50 -5.53 -11.23
N ASP A 246 11.07 -4.78 -12.24
CA ASP A 246 11.37 -3.35 -12.35
C ASP A 246 10.57 -2.52 -11.35
N PHE A 247 9.32 -2.90 -11.05
CA PHE A 247 8.49 -2.26 -10.02
C PHE A 247 9.16 -2.33 -8.65
N ALA A 248 9.64 -3.52 -8.24
CA ALA A 248 10.36 -3.69 -6.98
C ALA A 248 11.61 -2.80 -6.89
N LYS A 249 12.41 -2.75 -7.97
CA LYS A 249 13.60 -1.88 -8.04
C LYS A 249 13.23 -0.40 -7.98
N ALA A 250 12.19 0.00 -8.69
CA ALA A 250 11.71 1.37 -8.70
C ALA A 250 11.15 1.79 -7.33
N MET A 251 10.45 0.90 -6.62
CA MET A 251 9.99 1.13 -5.24
C MET A 251 11.15 1.31 -4.26
N MET A 252 12.24 0.54 -4.41
CA MET A 252 13.44 0.73 -3.59
C MET A 252 14.10 2.09 -3.86
N ARG A 253 14.21 2.50 -5.14
CA ARG A 253 14.77 3.80 -5.54
C ARG A 253 13.90 4.96 -5.07
N MET A 254 12.58 4.86 -5.26
CA MET A 254 11.62 5.84 -4.76
C MET A 254 11.71 5.96 -3.23
N GLY A 255 11.89 4.83 -2.55
CA GLY A 255 12.13 4.78 -1.11
C GLY A 255 13.36 5.60 -0.64
N ALA A 256 14.38 5.69 -1.50
CA ALA A 256 15.64 6.34 -1.20
C ALA A 256 15.67 7.84 -1.55
N ILE A 257 14.57 8.44 -2.02
CA ILE A 257 14.54 9.86 -2.41
C ILE A 257 14.68 10.75 -1.17
N SER A 258 15.75 11.55 -1.10
CA SER A 258 15.98 12.63 -0.13
C SER A 258 15.58 12.28 1.32
N PRO A 259 16.17 11.25 1.94
CA PRO A 259 15.79 10.83 3.29
C PRO A 259 16.26 11.85 4.34
N LEU A 260 15.42 12.14 5.33
CA LEU A 260 15.87 12.74 6.58
C LEU A 260 16.52 11.64 7.42
N THR A 261 17.75 11.87 7.89
CA THR A 261 18.53 10.86 8.62
C THR A 261 19.26 11.49 9.82
N GLY A 262 19.82 10.65 10.70
CA GLY A 262 20.57 11.12 11.87
C GLY A 262 19.69 11.97 12.79
N ALA A 263 20.08 13.23 12.99
CA ALA A 263 19.34 14.20 13.81
C ALA A 263 18.26 14.98 13.05
N GLN A 264 18.11 14.78 11.73
CA GLN A 264 17.13 15.51 10.92
C GLN A 264 15.72 14.92 11.10
N GLY A 265 14.74 15.76 11.40
CA GLY A 265 13.36 15.32 11.64
C GLY A 265 13.21 14.44 12.88
N GLU A 266 12.13 13.68 12.95
CA GLU A 266 11.76 12.92 14.15
C GLU A 266 11.27 11.50 13.87
N VAL A 267 11.13 10.69 14.92
CA VAL A 267 10.33 9.46 14.86
C VAL A 267 9.01 9.79 15.53
N ARG A 268 7.93 9.93 14.75
CA ARG A 268 6.63 10.34 15.31
C ARG A 268 6.00 9.20 16.10
N LEU A 269 5.51 9.51 17.29
CA LEU A 269 4.70 8.58 18.09
C LEU A 269 3.28 8.44 17.53
N ASN A 270 2.80 9.48 16.85
CA ASN A 270 1.54 9.50 16.13
C ASN A 270 1.75 10.13 14.76
N CYS A 271 1.60 9.35 13.69
CA CYS A 271 1.88 9.80 12.32
C CYS A 271 1.06 11.01 11.85
N ARG A 272 -0.05 11.32 12.54
CA ARG A 272 -0.95 12.44 12.20
C ARG A 272 -0.49 13.80 12.71
N LYS A 273 0.50 13.86 13.60
CA LYS A 273 1.00 15.10 14.16
C LYS A 273 2.51 15.05 14.37
N VAL A 274 3.14 16.22 14.43
CA VAL A 274 4.49 16.34 14.97
C VAL A 274 4.46 16.04 16.48
N ASN A 275 5.58 15.58 17.03
CA ASN A 275 5.66 15.30 18.48
C ASN A 275 5.50 16.55 19.34
#